data_AF-G5A7R0-F1
#
_entry.id   AF-G5A7R0-F1
#
_cell.length_a   1.000
_cell.length_b   1.000
_cell.length_c   1.000
_cell.angle_alpha   90.00
_cell.angle_beta   90.00
_cell.angle_gamma   90.00
#
_symmetry.space_group_name_H-M   'P 1'
#
loop_
_entity.id
_entity.type
_entity.pdbx_description
1 polymer ?
#
loop_
_entity_poly.entity_id
_entity_poly.type
_entity_poly.pdbx_seq_one_letter_code
_entity_poly.pdbx_strand_id
1 'polypeptide(L)'
;MDDEQLLLDDFASSLRTADVVVVDERNIAQAEPFVDAVEKYNEDPKKESAIYAVLFSCRDEVHALQLNQRSPAPLDPEDLGRCYRDFVTGADIGPRGGLTFDVYPDI
;
A
#
# COMPACT_ATOMS: atom_id res chain seq x y z
N MET A 1 -3.08 13.83 -20.12
CA MET A 1 -3.16 12.53 -19.43
C MET A 1 -2.86 12.86 -18.00
N ASP A 2 -3.74 12.50 -17.07
CA ASP A 2 -3.44 12.63 -15.65
C ASP A 2 -2.35 11.61 -15.26
N ASP A 3 -1.55 11.95 -14.25
CA ASP A 3 -0.41 11.13 -13.83
C ASP A 3 -0.86 9.80 -13.19
N GLU A 4 -2.10 9.76 -12.69
CA GLU A 4 -2.73 8.60 -12.06
C GLU A 4 -3.11 7.51 -13.09
N GLN A 5 -3.69 7.88 -14.22
CA GLN A 5 -4.02 6.95 -15.31
C GLN A 5 -2.76 6.35 -15.92
N LEU A 6 -1.68 7.13 -16.05
CA LEU A 6 -0.40 6.62 -16.52
C LEU A 6 0.15 5.53 -15.58
N LEU A 7 0.05 5.74 -14.27
CA LEU A 7 0.48 4.78 -13.26
C LEU A 7 -0.35 3.48 -13.31
N LEU A 8 -1.67 3.59 -13.48
CA LEU A 8 -2.56 2.43 -13.61
C LEU A 8 -2.32 1.65 -14.91
N ASP A 9 -2.02 2.34 -16.01
CA ASP A 9 -1.69 1.70 -17.28
C ASP A 9 -0.37 0.92 -17.18
N ASP A 10 0.65 1.49 -16.53
CA ASP A 10 1.92 0.84 -16.25
C ASP A 10 1.75 -0.38 -15.31
N PHE A 11 0.91 -0.25 -14.29
CA PHE A 11 0.54 -1.37 -13.42
C PHE A 11 -0.15 -2.49 -14.20
N ALA A 12 -1.12 -2.17 -15.05
CA ALA A 12 -1.82 -3.14 -15.89
C ALA A 12 -0.90 -3.82 -16.91
N SER A 13 0.15 -3.13 -17.37
CA SER A 13 1.22 -3.74 -18.18
C SER A 13 2.06 -4.73 -17.35
N SER A 14 2.36 -4.36 -16.11
CA SER A 14 3.13 -5.20 -15.17
C SER A 14 2.37 -6.48 -14.81
N LEU A 15 1.07 -6.40 -14.52
CA LEU A 15 0.22 -7.58 -14.25
C LEU A 15 0.20 -8.61 -15.40
N ARG A 16 0.42 -8.17 -16.64
CA ARG A 16 0.44 -9.04 -17.83
C ARG A 16 1.79 -9.71 -18.07
N THR A 17 2.86 -9.18 -17.50
CA THR A 17 4.23 -9.55 -17.86
C THR A 17 5.05 -10.09 -16.70
N ALA A 18 4.67 -9.77 -15.47
CA ALA A 18 5.35 -10.20 -14.25
C ALA A 18 4.54 -11.26 -13.50
N ASP A 19 5.24 -12.17 -12.83
CA ASP A 19 4.63 -13.14 -11.91
C ASP A 19 4.22 -12.50 -10.57
N VAL A 20 4.92 -11.42 -10.18
CA VAL A 20 4.69 -10.66 -8.95
C VAL A 20 4.81 -9.17 -9.25
N VAL A 21 3.84 -8.38 -8.79
CA VAL A 21 3.87 -6.92 -8.86
C VAL A 21 3.81 -6.38 -7.44
N VAL A 22 4.75 -5.51 -7.08
CA VAL A 22 4.81 -4.84 -5.78
C VAL A 22 4.39 -3.39 -5.98
N VAL A 23 3.39 -2.97 -5.20
CA VAL A 23 2.94 -1.58 -5.15
C VAL A 23 3.32 -1.04 -3.77
N ASP A 24 4.12 0.03 -3.76
CA ASP A 24 4.58 0.69 -2.54
C ASP A 24 3.76 1.97 -2.33
N GLU A 25 2.74 1.89 -1.48
CA GLU A 25 1.87 3.01 -1.11
C GLU A 25 1.92 3.25 0.40
N ARG A 26 1.60 4.47 0.81
CA ARG A 26 1.71 4.87 2.23
C ARG A 26 0.59 4.27 3.10
N ASN A 27 -0.54 3.95 2.49
CA ASN A 27 -1.68 3.30 3.14
C ASN A 27 -2.53 2.54 2.11
N ILE A 28 -3.38 1.63 2.58
CA ILE A 28 -4.24 0.81 1.70
C ILE A 28 -5.25 1.66 0.93
N ALA A 29 -5.73 2.79 1.47
CA ALA A 29 -6.68 3.64 0.75
C ALA A 29 -6.09 4.19 -0.56
N GLN A 30 -4.79 4.47 -0.59
CA GLN A 30 -4.06 4.83 -1.82
C GLN A 30 -3.86 3.63 -2.75
N ALA A 31 -3.86 2.41 -2.21
CA ALA A 31 -3.70 1.18 -2.97
C ALA A 31 -5.02 0.68 -3.62
N GLU A 32 -6.19 1.19 -3.20
CA GLU A 32 -7.52 0.72 -3.70
C GLU A 32 -7.66 0.72 -5.24
N PRO A 33 -7.19 1.74 -6.00
CA PRO A 33 -7.26 1.70 -7.46
C PRO A 33 -6.52 0.51 -8.08
N PHE A 34 -5.43 0.05 -7.45
CA PHE A 34 -4.68 -1.12 -7.89
C PHE A 34 -5.39 -2.42 -7.51
N VAL A 35 -6.02 -2.46 -6.34
CA VAL A 35 -6.87 -3.59 -5.92
C VAL A 35 -7.99 -3.80 -6.93
N ASP A 36 -8.72 -2.74 -7.27
CA ASP A 36 -9.80 -2.80 -8.26
C ASP A 36 -9.29 -3.21 -9.65
N ALA A 37 -8.08 -2.78 -10.03
CA ALA A 37 -7.45 -3.19 -11.28
C ALA A 37 -7.09 -4.70 -11.29
N VAL A 38 -6.64 -5.26 -10.17
CA VAL A 38 -6.37 -6.70 -10.03
C VAL A 38 -7.67 -7.50 -10.04
N GLU A 39 -8.70 -7.07 -9.32
CA GLU A 39 -10.01 -7.73 -9.33
C GLU A 39 -10.58 -7.78 -10.75
N LYS A 40 -10.50 -6.67 -11.50
CA LYS A 40 -10.88 -6.63 -12.92
C LYS A 40 -10.02 -7.54 -13.79
N TYR A 41 -8.72 -7.64 -13.52
CA TYR A 41 -7.82 -8.54 -14.24
C TYR A 41 -8.19 -10.02 -14.04
N ASN A 42 -8.69 -10.36 -12.85
CA ASN A 42 -9.14 -11.69 -12.46
C ASN A 42 -10.55 -12.05 -12.97
N GLU A 43 -11.30 -11.13 -13.58
CA GLU A 43 -12.58 -11.46 -14.23
C GLU A 43 -12.42 -12.45 -15.41
N ASP A 44 -11.23 -12.50 -16.01
CA ASP A 44 -10.87 -13.52 -17.01
C ASP A 44 -10.54 -14.84 -16.31
N PRO A 45 -11.32 -15.91 -16.51
CA PRO A 45 -11.17 -17.18 -15.78
C PRO A 45 -9.86 -17.91 -16.09
N LYS A 46 -9.08 -17.45 -17.07
CA LYS A 46 -7.73 -17.98 -17.37
C LYS A 46 -6.64 -17.32 -16.54
N LYS A 47 -6.98 -16.31 -15.75
CA LYS A 47 -6.06 -15.52 -14.92
C LYS A 47 -6.46 -15.70 -13.48
N GLU A 48 -5.49 -16.07 -12.65
CA GLU A 48 -5.69 -16.17 -11.22
C GLU A 48 -4.54 -15.45 -10.57
N SER A 49 -4.84 -14.36 -9.87
CA SER A 49 -3.88 -13.61 -9.08
C SER A 49 -4.42 -13.39 -7.68
N ALA A 50 -3.54 -13.42 -6.69
CA ALA A 50 -3.86 -13.15 -5.30
C ALA A 50 -3.29 -11.79 -4.91
N ILE A 51 -4.07 -11.03 -4.13
CA ILE A 51 -3.63 -9.77 -3.55
C ILE A 51 -3.12 -10.08 -2.14
N TYR A 52 -1.95 -9.57 -1.81
CA TYR A 52 -1.39 -9.65 -0.46
C TYR A 52 -1.05 -8.25 0.00
N ALA A 53 -1.57 -7.85 1.15
CA ALA A 53 -1.24 -6.58 1.78
C ALA A 53 -0.21 -6.84 2.89
N VAL A 54 0.92 -6.13 2.83
CA VAL A 54 1.95 -6.17 3.87
C VAL A 54 2.00 -4.79 4.50
N LEU A 55 1.70 -4.73 5.79
CA LEU A 55 1.68 -3.47 6.52
C LEU A 55 2.97 -3.31 7.33
N PHE A 56 3.67 -2.22 7.08
CA PHE A 56 4.90 -1.87 7.78
C PHE A 56 4.61 -0.78 8.80
N SER A 57 4.80 -1.12 10.07
CA SER A 57 4.73 -0.14 11.15
C SER A 57 6.11 0.30 11.59
N CYS A 58 6.20 1.54 12.07
CA CYS A 58 7.30 1.95 12.91
C CYS A 58 7.02 1.53 14.36
N ARG A 59 8.09 1.22 15.10
CA ARG A 59 8.01 0.81 16.52
C ARG A 59 7.10 1.72 17.35
N ASP A 60 7.27 3.04 17.21
CA ASP A 60 6.43 4.05 17.85
C ASP A 60 6.40 5.35 17.00
N GLU A 61 5.45 6.24 17.30
CA GLU A 61 5.27 7.52 16.58
C GLU A 61 6.53 8.41 16.66
N VAL A 62 7.25 8.38 17.79
CA VAL A 62 8.48 9.16 17.97
C VAL A 62 9.56 8.65 17.02
N HIS A 63 9.70 7.34 16.89
CA HIS A 63 10.62 6.70 15.97
C HIS A 63 10.26 6.98 14.50
N ALA A 64 8.96 6.94 14.16
CA ALA A 64 8.47 7.30 12.84
C ALA A 64 8.87 8.74 12.47
N LEU A 65 8.66 9.69 13.38
CA LEU A 65 9.05 11.10 13.19
C LEU A 65 10.56 11.27 12.99
N GLN A 66 11.38 10.54 13.77
CA GLN A 66 12.84 10.57 13.62
C GLN A 66 13.32 10.01 12.28
N LEU A 67 12.70 8.93 11.79
CA LEU A 67 13.01 8.35 10.48
C LEU A 67 12.56 9.29 9.35
N ASN A 68 11.37 9.87 9.45
CA ASN A 68 10.84 10.79 8.46
C ASN A 68 11.77 12.00 8.24
N GLN A 69 12.36 12.55 9.31
CA GLN A 69 13.35 13.64 9.21
C GLN A 69 14.61 13.28 8.42
N ARG A 70 14.92 11.98 8.28
CA ARG A 70 16.07 11.47 7.51
C ARG A 70 15.69 11.09 6.08
N SER A 71 14.40 11.14 5.74
CA SER A 71 13.90 10.81 4.41
C SER A 71 14.35 11.85 3.38
N PRO A 72 14.70 11.45 2.13
CA PRO A 72 14.93 12.38 1.03
C PRO A 72 13.70 13.26 0.72
N ALA A 73 12.50 12.81 1.09
CA ALA A 73 11.24 13.52 0.94
C ALA A 73 10.42 13.36 2.23
N PRO A 74 10.67 14.18 3.26
CA PRO A 74 9.95 14.10 4.52
C PRO A 74 8.48 14.47 4.33
N LEU A 75 7.59 13.72 4.98
CA LEU A 75 6.19 14.08 5.13
C LEU A 75 6.02 15.20 6.16
N ASP A 76 4.90 15.91 6.06
CA ASP A 76 4.47 16.79 7.14
C ASP A 76 4.26 15.96 8.43
N PRO A 77 4.72 16.44 9.60
CA PRO A 77 4.56 15.72 10.86
C PRO A 77 3.11 15.38 11.21
N GLU A 78 2.15 16.22 10.85
CA GLU A 78 0.73 15.98 11.10
C GLU A 78 0.21 14.85 10.21
N ASP A 79 0.59 14.84 8.94
CA ASP A 79 0.25 13.77 8.01
C ASP A 79 0.87 12.44 8.42
N LEU A 80 2.14 12.45 8.85
CA LEU A 80 2.80 11.25 9.36
C LEU A 80 2.11 10.72 10.63
N GLY A 81 1.78 11.62 11.57
CA GLY A 81 1.07 11.25 12.79
C GLY A 81 -0.33 10.68 12.49
N ARG A 82 -1.01 11.20 11.46
CA ARG A 82 -2.27 10.62 10.96
C ARG A 82 -2.05 9.20 10.43
N CYS A 83 -1.09 8.99 9.53
CA CYS A 83 -0.77 7.66 9.00
C CYS A 83 -0.45 6.66 10.12
N TYR A 84 0.33 7.07 11.12
CA TYR A 84 0.65 6.22 12.27
C TYR A 84 -0.60 5.83 13.08
N ARG A 85 -1.49 6.78 13.37
CA ARG A 85 -2.73 6.50 14.09
C ARG A 85 -3.68 5.60 13.29
N ASP A 86 -3.80 5.85 11.98
CA ASP A 86 -4.66 5.04 11.11
C ASP A 86 -4.19 3.59 11.12
N PHE A 87 -2.88 3.36 11.02
CA PHE A 87 -2.27 2.04 11.17
C PHE A 87 -2.57 1.39 12.53
N VAL A 88 -2.28 2.07 13.65
CA VAL A 88 -2.46 1.51 15.00
C VAL A 88 -3.93 1.19 15.32
N THR A 89 -4.86 1.96 14.74
CA THR A 89 -6.30 1.75 14.93
C THR A 89 -6.91 0.76 13.93
N GLY A 90 -6.14 0.30 12.93
CA GLY A 90 -6.62 -0.50 11.81
C GLY A 90 -7.63 0.23 10.93
N ALA A 91 -7.68 1.56 11.02
CA ALA A 91 -8.55 2.39 10.19
C ALA A 91 -8.08 2.41 8.72
N ASP A 92 -6.81 2.09 8.48
CA ASP A 92 -6.23 1.94 7.15
C ASP A 92 -6.62 0.62 6.47
N ILE A 93 -7.05 -0.41 7.20
CA ILE A 93 -7.26 -1.77 6.66
C ILE A 93 -8.48 -1.88 5.73
N GLY A 94 -9.42 -0.93 5.80
CA GLY A 94 -10.64 -0.94 4.98
C GLY A 94 -11.52 -2.21 5.19
N PRO A 95 -12.60 -2.39 4.41
CA PRO A 95 -13.47 -3.55 4.52
C PRO A 95 -12.83 -4.86 4.00
N ARG A 96 -11.67 -4.77 3.34
CA ARG A 96 -10.97 -5.88 2.68
C ARG A 96 -9.81 -6.47 3.51
N GLY A 97 -9.81 -6.24 4.82
CA GLY A 97 -8.79 -6.69 5.79
C GLY A 97 -8.53 -8.19 5.97
N GLY A 98 -9.01 -9.04 5.05
CA GLY A 98 -8.78 -10.49 5.08
C GLY A 98 -7.43 -10.95 4.51
N LEU A 99 -6.61 -10.04 3.97
CA LEU A 99 -5.38 -10.35 3.22
C LEU A 99 -4.14 -9.61 3.77
N THR A 100 -4.23 -9.07 4.98
CA THR A 100 -3.17 -8.30 5.63
C THR A 100 -2.27 -9.19 6.48
N PHE A 101 -0.96 -9.00 6.34
CA PHE A 101 0.04 -9.52 7.27
C PHE A 101 0.73 -8.34 7.96
N ASP A 102 0.61 -8.28 9.29
CA ASP A 102 1.32 -7.30 10.10
C ASP A 102 2.75 -7.75 10.33
N VAL A 103 3.72 -6.93 9.92
CA VAL A 103 5.13 -7.14 10.24
C VAL A 103 5.51 -6.16 11.34
N TYR A 104 5.55 -6.66 12.57
CA TYR A 104 6.09 -5.90 13.70
C TYR A 104 7.62 -5.90 13.65
N PRO A 105 8.29 -4.74 13.72
CA PRO A 105 9.74 -4.67 13.83
C PRO A 105 10.18 -4.98 15.27
N ASP A 106 10.03 -6.23 15.70
CA ASP A 106 10.73 -6.77 16.88
C ASP A 106 12.07 -7.39 16.45
N ILE A 107 12.99 -6.52 15.98
CA ILE A 107 14.45 -6.71 16.02
C ILE A 107 15.11 -5.34 16.30
#